data_AF-A0A8B6BWV8-F1
#
_entry.id   AF-A0A8B6BWV8-F1
#
_cell.length_a   1.000
_cell.length_b   1.000
_cell.length_c   1.000
_cell.angle_alpha   90.00
_cell.angle_beta   90.00
_cell.angle_gamma   90.00
#
_symmetry.space_group_name_H-M   'P 1'
#
loop_
_entity.id
_entity.type
_entity.pdbx_description
1 polymer ?
#
loop_
_entity_poly.entity_id
_entity_poly.type
_entity_poly.pdbx_seq_one_letter_code
_entity_poly.pdbx_strand_id
1 'polypeptide(L)'
;MQEIESMWIEVINTHQKPILLGYVYRPPNSNADRVTKFETMMIKVDTEEKETIIMGDFNIDIMSSKKHAKWSYIKNIFNMSQMVTESTRVTKTSSTLIDHVYCNLPENINYIAVPKYSISDHYSVCISHKRGFKTKKQIHDYITYRSTKYFNETDFIHDLSQCPFDSILEIDDPDEALLSFINIFTEVLNHHAPLIKKRVKHVYQNQWINDEIKEGMKKRDYYHKKKDT
;
A
#
# COMPACT_ATOMS: atom_id res chain seq x y z
N MET A 1 27.63 36.70 -1.63
CA MET A 1 26.61 36.36 -0.61
C MET A 1 25.88 35.08 -1.03
N GLN A 2 25.94 33.99 -0.25
CA GLN A 2 25.42 32.66 -0.61
C GLN A 2 23.89 32.60 -0.71
N GLU A 3 23.34 31.89 -1.70
CA GLU A 3 21.89 31.77 -1.92
C GLU A 3 21.25 30.68 -1.03
N ILE A 4 19.91 30.59 -1.02
CA ILE A 4 19.25 29.39 -0.49
C ILE A 4 19.52 28.28 -1.50
N GLU A 5 20.00 27.16 -0.99
CA GLU A 5 20.25 25.96 -1.78
C GLU A 5 19.17 24.94 -1.46
N SER A 6 18.69 24.23 -2.47
CA SER A 6 17.69 23.21 -2.28
C SER A 6 17.85 22.07 -3.27
N MET A 7 17.53 20.87 -2.84
CA MET A 7 17.49 19.66 -3.65
C MET A 7 16.17 18.96 -3.41
N TRP A 8 15.56 18.48 -4.49
CA TRP A 8 14.24 17.86 -4.45
C TRP A 8 14.29 16.48 -5.09
N ILE A 9 13.65 15.52 -4.45
CA ILE A 9 13.53 14.14 -4.92
C ILE A 9 12.08 13.72 -4.78
N GLU A 10 11.52 13.18 -5.85
CA GLU A 10 10.22 12.51 -5.79
C GLU A 10 10.43 11.02 -5.49
N VAL A 11 9.89 10.57 -4.37
CA VAL A 11 9.92 9.16 -3.95
C VAL A 11 8.66 8.48 -4.46
N ILE A 12 8.82 7.66 -5.49
CA ILE A 12 7.73 6.89 -6.09
C ILE A 12 7.59 5.56 -5.35
N ASN A 13 6.42 5.33 -4.76
CA ASN A 13 6.08 4.10 -4.07
C ASN A 13 5.02 3.32 -4.88
N THR A 14 5.20 2.01 -5.06
CA THR A 14 4.34 1.16 -5.91
C THR A 14 2.87 1.10 -5.48
N HIS A 15 2.56 1.51 -4.23
CA HIS A 15 1.23 1.37 -3.63
C HIS A 15 0.78 2.58 -2.79
N GLN A 16 1.50 3.70 -2.85
CA GLN A 16 1.17 4.94 -2.13
C GLN A 16 1.29 6.13 -3.07
N LYS A 17 0.65 7.25 -2.71
CA LYS A 17 0.88 8.51 -3.42
C LYS A 17 2.39 8.85 -3.38
N PRO A 18 2.96 9.39 -4.47
CA PRO A 18 4.33 9.87 -4.45
C PRO A 18 4.55 10.90 -3.35
N ILE A 19 5.74 10.88 -2.76
CA ILE A 19 6.15 11.83 -1.73
C ILE A 19 7.23 12.72 -2.32
N LEU A 20 7.04 14.03 -2.23
CA LEU A 20 8.03 15.02 -2.62
C LEU A 20 8.91 15.34 -1.41
N LEU A 21 10.20 15.02 -1.51
CA LEU A 21 11.19 15.24 -0.47
C LEU A 21 12.06 16.43 -0.87
N GLY A 22 12.06 17.50 -0.06
CA GLY A 22 12.91 18.67 -0.23
C GLY A 22 13.97 18.74 0.85
N TYR A 23 15.24 18.88 0.47
CA TYR A 23 16.28 19.34 1.38
C TYR A 23 16.57 20.82 1.11
N VAL A 24 16.61 21.65 2.15
CA VAL A 24 16.85 23.09 2.05
C VAL A 24 17.97 23.50 2.98
N TYR A 25 18.94 24.23 2.44
CA TYR A 25 19.97 24.92 3.20
C TYR A 25 19.82 26.43 3.03
N ARG A 26 19.58 27.15 4.13
CA ARG A 26 19.56 28.61 4.17
C ARG A 26 20.77 29.11 4.96
N PRO A 27 21.73 29.81 4.34
CA PRO A 27 22.88 30.37 5.03
C PRO A 27 22.49 31.37 6.15
N PRO A 28 23.26 31.45 7.25
CA PRO A 28 22.91 32.23 8.45
C PRO A 28 22.74 33.73 8.21
N ASN A 29 23.49 34.32 7.28
CA ASN A 29 23.46 35.75 6.95
C ASN A 29 22.63 36.07 5.70
N SER A 30 21.50 35.37 5.49
CA SER A 30 20.64 35.62 4.33
C SER A 30 19.60 36.71 4.58
N ASN A 31 19.59 37.73 3.71
CA ASN A 31 18.66 38.87 3.74
C ASN A 31 17.19 38.47 3.56
N ALA A 32 16.27 39.35 3.99
CA ALA A 32 14.82 39.17 3.93
C ALA A 32 14.27 38.86 2.52
N ASP A 33 14.89 39.39 1.47
CA ASP A 33 14.53 39.13 0.05
C ASP A 33 14.60 37.65 -0.32
N ARG A 34 15.35 36.84 0.42
CA ARG A 34 15.57 35.42 0.10
C ARG A 34 14.47 34.51 0.60
N VAL A 35 13.65 34.99 1.54
CA VAL A 35 12.41 34.33 1.92
C VAL A 35 11.43 34.31 0.73
N THR A 36 11.51 35.27 -0.19
CA THR A 36 10.72 35.30 -1.44
C THR A 36 11.12 34.18 -2.41
N LYS A 37 12.39 33.77 -2.44
CA LYS A 37 12.82 32.59 -3.22
C LYS A 37 12.25 31.30 -2.64
N PHE A 38 12.28 31.16 -1.32
CA PHE A 38 11.64 30.04 -0.64
C PHE A 38 10.12 30.01 -0.90
N GLU A 39 9.46 31.16 -0.83
CA GLU A 39 8.04 31.32 -1.19
C GLU A 39 7.75 30.89 -2.64
N THR A 40 8.57 31.33 -3.60
CA THR A 40 8.43 30.92 -5.02
C THR A 40 8.60 29.41 -5.21
N MET A 41 9.53 28.81 -4.46
CA MET A 41 9.72 27.36 -4.45
C MET A 41 8.51 26.65 -3.85
N MET A 42 7.96 27.16 -2.75
CA MET A 42 6.76 26.61 -2.11
C MET A 42 5.54 26.67 -3.03
N ILE A 43 5.37 27.75 -3.81
CA ILE A 43 4.29 27.83 -4.81
C ILE A 43 4.37 26.68 -5.81
N LYS A 44 5.58 26.36 -6.32
CA LYS A 44 5.76 25.24 -7.26
C LYS A 44 5.49 23.89 -6.61
N VAL A 45 5.94 23.72 -5.38
CA VAL A 45 5.74 22.50 -4.60
C VAL A 45 4.26 22.26 -4.31
N ASP A 46 3.52 23.32 -3.98
CA ASP A 46 2.09 23.28 -3.72
C ASP A 46 1.29 22.88 -4.97
N THR A 47 1.69 23.38 -6.16
CA THR A 47 1.04 23.02 -7.43
C THR A 47 1.18 21.55 -7.82
N GLU A 48 2.10 20.80 -7.20
CA GLU A 48 2.24 19.36 -7.45
C GLU A 48 1.15 18.53 -6.77
N GLU A 49 0.41 19.10 -5.80
CA GLU A 49 -0.64 18.42 -5.03
C GLU A 49 -0.19 17.08 -4.39
N LYS A 50 1.10 16.98 -4.07
CA LYS A 50 1.75 15.79 -3.49
C LYS A 50 1.90 15.92 -1.98
N GLU A 51 1.99 14.77 -1.31
CA GLU A 51 2.52 14.75 0.06
C GLU A 51 3.96 15.28 0.02
N THR A 52 4.25 16.27 0.87
CA THR A 52 5.52 17.00 0.83
C THR A 52 6.17 17.00 2.20
N ILE A 53 7.45 16.66 2.23
CA ILE A 53 8.31 16.74 3.41
C ILE A 53 9.53 17.57 3.05
N ILE A 54 9.76 18.65 3.78
CA ILE A 54 10.90 19.55 3.61
C ILE A 54 11.75 19.48 4.87
N MET A 55 13.06 19.30 4.73
CA MET A 55 13.99 19.24 5.84
C MET A 55 15.29 19.97 5.53
N GLY A 56 16.06 20.30 6.56
CA GLY A 56 17.41 20.83 6.41
C GLY A 56 17.73 21.93 7.41
N ASP A 57 18.88 22.58 7.21
CA ASP A 57 19.35 23.66 8.07
C ASP A 57 18.87 25.02 7.52
N PHE A 58 17.91 25.62 8.25
CA PHE A 58 17.32 26.89 7.87
C PHE A 58 18.06 28.10 8.46
N ASN A 59 18.97 27.89 9.41
CA ASN A 59 19.57 28.95 10.23
C ASN A 59 18.53 29.98 10.71
N ILE A 60 17.34 29.50 11.10
CA ILE A 60 16.23 30.28 11.68
C ILE A 60 15.89 29.61 12.99
N ASP A 61 16.20 30.27 14.10
CA ASP A 61 15.92 29.73 15.42
C ASP A 61 14.45 29.97 15.79
N ILE A 62 13.63 28.92 15.73
CA ILE A 62 12.19 29.01 16.06
C ILE A 62 11.92 29.02 17.57
N MET A 63 12.93 28.75 18.39
CA MET A 63 12.85 28.90 19.85
C MET A 63 13.20 30.33 20.30
N SER A 64 13.74 31.17 19.40
CA SER A 64 14.08 32.55 19.69
C SER A 64 12.84 33.40 19.97
N SER A 65 12.97 34.41 20.84
CA SER A 65 11.96 35.46 21.00
C SER A 65 11.81 36.35 19.75
N LYS A 66 12.77 36.28 18.82
CA LYS A 66 12.75 37.02 17.56
C LYS A 66 11.66 36.46 16.64
N LYS A 67 10.64 37.27 16.36
CA LYS A 67 9.57 36.88 15.44
C LYS A 67 10.05 36.82 14.00
N HIS A 68 9.93 35.65 13.38
CA HIS A 68 10.17 35.45 11.95
C HIS A 68 8.84 35.51 11.17
N ALA A 69 8.16 36.67 11.21
CA ALA A 69 6.78 36.82 10.75
C ALA A 69 6.53 36.31 9.31
N LYS A 70 7.42 36.64 8.36
CA LYS A 70 7.31 36.16 6.97
C LYS A 70 7.46 34.64 6.86
N TRP A 71 8.32 34.03 7.69
CA TRP A 71 8.51 32.58 7.72
C TRP A 71 7.28 31.87 8.28
N SER A 72 6.74 32.39 9.38
CA SER A 72 5.49 31.90 9.97
C SER A 72 4.31 32.04 9.00
N TYR A 73 4.25 33.15 8.25
CA TYR A 73 3.24 33.38 7.23
C TYR A 73 3.29 32.34 6.11
N ILE A 74 4.48 32.10 5.53
CA ILE A 74 4.67 31.10 4.47
C ILE A 74 4.26 29.71 4.98
N LYS A 75 4.75 29.31 6.15
CA LYS A 75 4.39 28.03 6.77
C LYS A 75 2.87 27.85 6.85
N ASN A 76 2.14 28.89 7.28
CA ASN A 76 0.69 28.82 7.46
C ASN A 76 -0.06 28.79 6.13
N ILE A 77 0.38 29.55 5.11
CA ILE A 77 -0.27 29.55 3.79
C ILE A 77 -0.20 28.19 3.11
N PHE A 78 0.96 27.54 3.17
CA PHE A 78 1.17 26.23 2.55
C PHE A 78 0.77 25.06 3.47
N ASN A 79 0.05 25.34 4.57
CA ASN A 79 -0.41 24.36 5.55
C ASN A 79 0.70 23.40 6.04
N MET A 80 1.93 23.92 6.20
CA MET A 80 3.09 23.12 6.59
C MET A 80 3.18 23.05 8.11
N SER A 81 3.23 21.85 8.66
CA SER A 81 3.48 21.61 10.08
C SER A 81 4.97 21.43 10.32
N GLN A 82 5.54 22.19 11.27
CA GLN A 82 6.92 21.96 11.70
C GLN A 82 6.85 20.89 12.80
N MET A 83 7.67 19.84 12.65
CA MET A 83 7.59 18.63 13.45
C MET A 83 8.68 18.47 14.55
N VAL A 84 9.80 19.19 14.48
CA VAL A 84 10.91 19.12 15.46
C VAL A 84 10.66 20.11 16.61
N THR A 85 10.76 19.64 17.85
CA THR A 85 10.52 20.45 19.06
C THR A 85 11.76 20.61 19.96
N GLU A 86 12.84 19.89 19.69
CA GLU A 86 14.08 19.92 20.47
C GLU A 86 15.17 20.72 19.75
N SER A 87 16.10 21.31 20.51
CA SER A 87 17.24 22.03 19.92
C SER A 87 18.12 21.10 19.07
N THR A 88 18.50 21.59 17.90
CA THR A 88 19.25 20.85 16.88
C THR A 88 20.69 21.35 16.71
N ARG A 89 21.02 22.56 17.18
CA ARG A 89 22.41 23.01 17.29
C ARG A 89 22.70 23.39 18.73
N VAL A 90 23.69 22.73 19.33
CA VAL A 90 24.06 22.93 20.73
C VAL A 90 25.56 23.18 20.82
N THR A 91 25.92 24.36 21.31
CA THR A 91 27.30 24.77 21.59
C THR A 91 27.51 24.87 23.10
N LYS A 92 28.71 25.26 23.54
CA LYS A 92 28.98 25.52 24.96
C LYS A 92 28.11 26.64 25.55
N THR A 93 27.61 27.54 24.72
CA THR A 93 26.95 28.79 25.16
C THR A 93 25.56 28.98 24.58
N SER A 94 25.10 28.14 23.66
CA SER A 94 23.80 28.27 23.00
C SER A 94 23.16 26.92 22.70
N SER A 95 21.83 26.91 22.63
CA SER A 95 21.00 25.78 22.22
C SER A 95 19.87 26.33 21.35
N THR A 96 19.88 26.02 20.05
CA THR A 96 18.95 26.60 19.07
C THR A 96 18.30 25.53 18.21
N LEU A 97 17.09 25.79 17.72
CA LEU A 97 16.36 24.89 16.81
C LEU A 97 16.35 25.49 15.40
N ILE A 98 17.36 25.10 14.61
CA ILE A 98 17.61 25.66 13.28
C ILE A 98 17.51 24.64 12.15
N ASP A 99 17.72 23.35 12.46
CA ASP A 99 17.38 22.24 11.58
C ASP A 99 15.90 21.91 11.72
N HIS A 100 15.13 22.08 10.64
CA HIS A 100 13.67 21.93 10.68
C HIS A 100 13.22 20.74 9.85
N VAL A 101 12.04 20.22 10.19
CA VAL A 101 11.26 19.33 9.34
C VAL A 101 9.86 19.90 9.22
N TYR A 102 9.43 20.17 7.99
CA TYR A 102 8.12 20.65 7.62
C TYR A 102 7.38 19.58 6.81
N CYS A 103 6.09 19.36 7.07
CA CYS A 103 5.26 18.48 6.26
C CYS A 103 3.80 18.97 6.15
N ASN A 104 3.15 18.72 5.02
CA ASN A 104 1.73 19.08 4.83
C ASN A 104 0.74 18.03 5.39
N LEU A 105 1.19 16.78 5.63
CA LEU A 105 0.42 15.68 6.23
C LEU A 105 1.11 15.15 7.49
N PRO A 106 1.08 15.88 8.62
CA PRO A 106 1.76 15.48 9.86
C PRO A 106 1.29 14.13 10.41
N GLU A 107 0.05 13.73 10.12
CA GLU A 107 -0.51 12.44 10.50
C GLU A 107 0.21 11.25 9.87
N ASN A 108 0.96 11.46 8.79
CA ASN A 108 1.77 10.43 8.15
C ASN A 108 3.17 10.32 8.77
N ILE A 109 3.56 11.20 9.68
CA ILE A 109 4.81 11.05 10.42
C ILE A 109 4.54 10.18 11.65
N ASN A 110 5.30 9.09 11.79
CA ASN A 110 5.12 8.13 12.88
C ASN A 110 5.95 8.50 14.11
N TYR A 111 7.19 8.93 13.90
CA TYR A 111 8.14 9.20 14.98
C TYR A 111 9.22 10.18 14.51
N ILE A 112 9.67 11.03 15.41
CA ILE A 112 10.73 12.02 15.22
C ILE A 112 11.67 11.93 16.42
N ALA A 113 12.97 12.02 16.17
CA ALA A 113 13.99 12.08 17.19
C ALA A 113 15.08 13.07 16.82
N VAL A 114 15.67 13.68 17.86
CA VAL A 114 16.90 14.47 17.75
C VAL A 114 17.95 13.81 18.65
N PRO A 115 18.70 12.81 18.15
CA PRO A 115 19.65 12.13 18.98
C PRO A 115 20.82 13.05 19.38
N LYS A 116 21.13 13.09 20.68
CA LYS A 116 22.14 14.00 21.27
C LYS A 116 23.58 13.47 21.11
N TYR A 117 23.86 12.90 19.95
CA TYR A 117 25.18 12.48 19.52
C TYR A 117 25.42 13.05 18.13
N SER A 118 26.57 13.69 17.94
CA SER A 118 26.93 14.28 16.67
C SER A 118 28.43 14.21 16.40
N ILE A 119 28.76 14.28 15.12
CA ILE A 119 30.10 14.48 14.58
C ILE A 119 30.38 15.98 14.28
N SER A 120 29.41 16.87 14.47
CA SER A 120 29.47 18.32 14.30
C SER A 120 28.80 19.06 15.47
N ASP A 121 28.66 20.38 15.37
CA ASP A 121 27.91 21.20 16.32
C ASP A 121 26.37 21.09 16.15
N HIS A 122 25.89 20.29 15.20
CA HIS A 122 24.47 20.02 14.96
C HIS A 122 24.09 18.58 15.30
N TYR A 123 23.02 18.36 16.07
CA TYR A 123 22.35 17.07 16.20
C TYR A 123 21.55 16.74 14.94
N SER A 124 21.61 15.46 14.55
CA SER A 124 20.82 14.96 13.43
C SER A 124 19.33 14.93 13.78
N VAL A 125 18.47 15.18 12.80
CA VAL A 125 17.03 14.97 12.93
C VAL A 125 16.66 13.68 12.21
N CYS A 126 16.10 12.73 12.95
CA CYS A 126 15.60 11.47 12.41
C CYS A 126 14.09 11.52 12.34
N ILE A 127 13.52 11.16 11.19
CA ILE A 127 12.09 11.02 11.00
C ILE A 127 11.76 9.62 10.49
N SER A 128 10.63 9.09 10.92
CA SER A 128 10.03 7.89 10.33
C SER A 128 8.65 8.24 9.79
N HIS A 129 8.44 7.86 8.53
CA HIS A 129 7.19 8.03 7.83
C HIS A 129 6.34 6.76 7.97
N LYS A 130 5.03 6.91 8.13
CA LYS A 130 4.07 5.81 8.17
C LYS A 130 4.03 5.16 6.80
N ARG A 131 4.71 4.02 6.68
CA ARG A 131 4.53 3.14 5.54
C ARG A 131 3.18 2.46 5.68
N GLY A 132 2.21 2.94 4.89
CA GLY A 132 0.97 2.24 4.63
C GLY A 132 1.29 0.98 3.82
N PHE A 133 1.82 -0.04 4.48
CA PHE A 133 1.79 -1.38 3.92
C PHE A 133 0.32 -1.78 3.88
N LYS A 134 -0.35 -1.50 2.75
CA LYS A 134 -1.21 -2.54 2.21
C LYS A 134 -0.26 -3.66 1.82
N THR A 135 0.20 -4.44 2.80
CA THR A 135 0.69 -5.78 2.49
C THR A 135 -0.44 -6.36 1.66
N LYS A 136 -0.21 -6.62 0.38
CA LYS A 136 -1.02 -7.63 -0.29
C LYS A 136 -0.87 -8.82 0.65
N LYS A 137 -1.88 -9.11 1.48
CA LYS A 137 -2.04 -10.47 1.98
C LYS A 137 -1.84 -11.31 0.74
N GLN A 138 -1.03 -12.36 0.79
CA GLN A 138 -1.07 -13.35 -0.29
C GLN A 138 -2.50 -13.89 -0.27
N ILE A 139 -3.41 -13.20 -0.96
CA ILE A 139 -4.76 -13.65 -1.19
C ILE A 139 -4.52 -14.73 -2.21
N HIS A 140 -4.53 -15.96 -1.71
CA HIS A 140 -4.57 -17.11 -2.58
C HIS A 140 -5.90 -17.05 -3.31
N ASP A 141 -5.82 -17.08 -4.63
CA ASP A 141 -7.01 -17.26 -5.45
C ASP A 141 -7.51 -18.69 -5.27
N TYR A 142 -8.82 -18.83 -5.12
CA TYR A 142 -9.48 -20.10 -5.05
C TYR A 142 -10.55 -20.16 -6.13
N ILE A 143 -10.69 -21.32 -6.75
CA ILE A 143 -11.86 -21.65 -7.56
C ILE A 143 -12.65 -22.72 -6.84
N THR A 144 -13.98 -22.67 -6.99
CA THR A 144 -14.88 -23.73 -6.58
C THR A 144 -15.42 -24.36 -7.85
N TYR A 145 -15.30 -25.67 -7.98
CA TYR A 145 -15.81 -26.42 -9.13
C TYR A 145 -16.33 -27.77 -8.66
N ARG A 146 -17.19 -28.38 -9.49
CA ARG A 146 -17.73 -29.71 -9.23
C ARG A 146 -16.71 -30.76 -9.67
N SER A 147 -16.26 -31.59 -8.74
CA SER A 147 -15.26 -32.62 -9.02
C SER A 147 -15.92 -33.88 -9.54
N THR A 148 -15.63 -34.24 -10.79
CA THR A 148 -16.06 -35.49 -11.42
C THR A 148 -14.99 -36.59 -11.38
N LYS A 149 -13.92 -36.41 -10.60
CA LYS A 149 -12.76 -37.31 -10.57
C LYS A 149 -13.12 -38.77 -10.30
N TYR A 150 -14.11 -39.01 -9.45
CA TYR A 150 -14.59 -40.33 -9.06
C TYR A 150 -16.08 -40.51 -9.37
N PHE A 151 -16.62 -39.72 -10.30
CA PHE A 151 -18.02 -39.79 -10.66
C PHE A 151 -18.31 -41.12 -11.39
N ASN A 152 -19.24 -41.89 -10.86
CA ASN A 152 -19.77 -43.09 -11.51
C ASN A 152 -21.23 -42.83 -11.91
N GLU A 153 -21.48 -42.84 -13.22
CA GLU A 153 -22.81 -42.57 -13.77
C GLU A 153 -23.85 -43.62 -13.34
N THR A 154 -23.46 -44.89 -13.27
CA THR A 154 -24.39 -45.98 -12.89
C THR A 154 -24.85 -45.85 -11.45
N ASP A 155 -23.92 -45.57 -10.53
CA ASP A 155 -24.23 -45.41 -9.11
C ASP A 155 -25.05 -44.13 -8.88
N PHE A 156 -24.75 -43.05 -9.61
CA PHE A 156 -25.52 -41.79 -9.54
C PHE A 156 -26.98 -41.97 -9.98
N ILE A 157 -27.21 -42.66 -11.11
CA ILE A 157 -28.56 -42.95 -11.60
C ILE A 157 -29.29 -43.88 -10.61
N HIS A 158 -28.58 -44.87 -10.06
CA HIS A 158 -29.15 -45.75 -9.06
C HIS A 158 -29.62 -44.97 -7.83
N ASP A 159 -28.78 -44.13 -7.23
CA ASP A 159 -29.14 -43.36 -6.03
C ASP A 159 -30.27 -42.36 -6.30
N LEU A 160 -30.29 -41.73 -7.48
CA LEU A 160 -31.42 -40.90 -7.90
C LEU A 160 -32.72 -41.70 -7.97
N SER A 161 -32.68 -42.93 -8.49
CA SER A 161 -33.89 -43.79 -8.58
C SER A 161 -34.45 -44.19 -7.21
N GLN A 162 -33.65 -44.12 -6.15
CA GLN A 162 -34.06 -44.43 -4.77
C GLN A 162 -34.57 -43.21 -4.01
N CYS A 163 -34.50 -42.01 -4.60
CA CYS A 163 -34.96 -40.79 -3.95
C CYS A 163 -36.50 -40.69 -3.91
N PRO A 164 -37.08 -40.08 -2.86
CA PRO A 164 -38.52 -39.96 -2.70
C PRO A 164 -39.09 -38.81 -3.56
N PHE A 165 -38.93 -38.88 -4.88
CA PHE A 165 -39.47 -37.85 -5.78
C PHE A 165 -40.99 -37.80 -5.76
N ASP A 166 -41.66 -38.91 -5.45
CA ASP A 166 -43.12 -38.97 -5.35
C ASP A 166 -43.69 -38.02 -4.30
N SER A 167 -42.98 -37.79 -3.17
CA SER A 167 -43.45 -36.87 -2.13
C SER A 167 -43.47 -35.41 -2.57
N ILE A 168 -42.81 -35.07 -3.68
CA ILE A 168 -42.83 -33.71 -4.25
C ILE A 168 -44.14 -33.45 -4.98
N LEU A 169 -44.75 -34.49 -5.56
CA LEU A 169 -46.02 -34.38 -6.29
C LEU A 169 -47.21 -34.09 -5.37
N GLU A 170 -47.03 -34.30 -4.06
CA GLU A 170 -48.02 -34.03 -3.03
C GLU A 170 -47.95 -32.60 -2.47
N ILE A 171 -46.98 -31.78 -2.93
CA ILE A 171 -46.80 -30.40 -2.47
C ILE A 171 -47.65 -29.46 -3.33
N ASP A 172 -48.60 -28.76 -2.70
CA ASP A 172 -49.53 -27.83 -3.37
C ASP A 172 -48.84 -26.55 -3.87
N ASP A 173 -47.84 -26.05 -3.13
CA ASP A 173 -47.11 -24.84 -3.49
C ASP A 173 -45.98 -25.16 -4.49
N PRO A 174 -46.00 -24.54 -5.69
CA PRO A 174 -45.01 -24.86 -6.73
C PRO A 174 -43.59 -24.42 -6.38
N ASP A 175 -43.41 -23.36 -5.59
CA ASP A 175 -42.09 -22.89 -5.16
C ASP A 175 -41.50 -23.84 -4.11
N GLU A 176 -42.31 -24.32 -3.17
CA GLU A 176 -41.93 -25.35 -2.20
C GLU A 176 -41.61 -26.68 -2.88
N ALA A 177 -42.40 -27.09 -3.87
CA ALA A 177 -42.16 -28.31 -4.64
C ALA A 177 -40.81 -28.24 -5.39
N LEU A 178 -40.53 -27.11 -6.05
CA LEU A 178 -39.27 -26.87 -6.74
C LEU A 178 -38.07 -26.88 -5.77
N LEU A 179 -38.21 -26.24 -4.60
CA LEU A 179 -37.15 -26.22 -3.59
C LEU A 179 -36.85 -27.63 -3.07
N SER A 180 -37.89 -28.42 -2.81
CA SER A 180 -37.76 -29.82 -2.38
C SER A 180 -37.00 -30.66 -3.41
N PHE A 181 -37.36 -30.53 -4.69
CA PHE A 181 -36.64 -31.19 -5.79
C PHE A 181 -35.17 -30.80 -5.83
N ILE A 182 -34.88 -29.50 -5.80
CA ILE A 182 -33.51 -28.98 -5.85
C ILE A 182 -32.69 -29.54 -4.70
N ASN A 183 -33.24 -29.63 -3.50
CA ASN A 183 -32.56 -30.14 -2.32
C ASN A 183 -32.20 -31.63 -2.48
N ILE A 184 -33.19 -32.47 -2.80
CA ILE A 184 -33.00 -33.92 -3.00
C ILE A 184 -31.97 -34.18 -4.11
N PHE A 185 -32.13 -33.53 -5.26
CA PHE A 185 -31.21 -33.69 -6.37
C PHE A 185 -29.79 -33.20 -6.03
N THR A 186 -29.68 -32.05 -5.35
CA THR A 186 -28.38 -31.47 -4.99
C THR A 186 -27.65 -32.33 -3.96
N GLU A 187 -28.37 -33.01 -3.07
CA GLU A 187 -27.79 -33.93 -2.10
C GLU A 187 -27.08 -35.11 -2.79
N VAL A 188 -27.80 -35.80 -3.68
CA VAL A 188 -27.22 -36.89 -4.48
C VAL A 188 -26.07 -36.38 -5.36
N LEU A 189 -26.25 -35.22 -5.99
CA LEU A 189 -25.23 -34.61 -6.82
C LEU A 189 -23.96 -34.25 -6.03
N ASN A 190 -24.09 -33.79 -4.78
CA ASN A 190 -22.96 -33.49 -3.92
C ASN A 190 -22.26 -34.74 -3.40
N HIS A 191 -22.98 -35.86 -3.24
CA HIS A 191 -22.40 -37.16 -2.91
C HIS A 191 -21.48 -37.66 -4.04
N HIS A 192 -22.01 -37.68 -5.26
CA HIS A 192 -21.32 -38.25 -6.43
C HIS A 192 -20.32 -37.31 -7.10
N ALA A 193 -20.58 -36.01 -7.03
CA ALA A 193 -19.75 -34.98 -7.65
C ALA A 193 -19.66 -33.77 -6.71
N PRO A 194 -18.88 -33.82 -5.63
CA PRO A 194 -18.84 -32.76 -4.63
C PRO A 194 -18.26 -31.45 -5.19
N LEU A 195 -18.70 -30.31 -4.61
CA LEU A 195 -18.05 -29.02 -4.82
C LEU A 195 -16.72 -28.98 -4.07
N ILE A 196 -15.62 -28.80 -4.79
CA ILE A 196 -14.28 -28.71 -4.22
C ILE A 196 -13.72 -27.31 -4.42
N LYS A 197 -13.17 -26.75 -3.34
CA LYS A 197 -12.41 -25.50 -3.38
C LYS A 197 -10.93 -25.81 -3.58
N LYS A 198 -10.34 -25.29 -4.65
CA LYS A 198 -8.92 -25.50 -4.97
C LYS A 198 -8.20 -24.17 -5.10
N ARG A 199 -7.03 -24.09 -4.46
CA ARG A 199 -6.11 -22.96 -4.62
C ARG A 199 -5.55 -22.96 -6.03
N VAL A 200 -5.59 -21.81 -6.68
CA VAL A 200 -5.03 -21.59 -8.02
C VAL A 200 -4.05 -20.43 -8.00
N LYS A 201 -3.17 -20.42 -9.00
CA LYS A 201 -2.24 -19.30 -9.23
C LYS A 201 -2.92 -18.15 -9.97
N HIS A 202 -3.89 -18.47 -10.83
CA HIS A 202 -4.70 -17.52 -11.59
C HIS A 202 -6.12 -18.08 -11.68
N VAL A 203 -7.13 -17.23 -11.45
CA VAL A 203 -8.56 -17.60 -11.56
C VAL A 203 -8.93 -17.89 -13.02
N TYR A 204 -8.39 -17.11 -13.94
CA TYR A 204 -8.66 -17.23 -15.37
C TYR A 204 -7.43 -17.77 -16.10
N GLN A 205 -7.68 -18.66 -17.05
CA GLN A 205 -6.65 -19.11 -17.98
C GLN A 205 -6.51 -18.08 -19.11
N ASN A 206 -5.26 -17.76 -19.49
CA ASN A 206 -5.03 -16.90 -20.64
C ASN A 206 -5.62 -17.53 -21.91
N GLN A 207 -6.36 -16.75 -22.70
CA GLN A 207 -7.11 -17.23 -23.86
C GLN A 207 -6.25 -17.94 -24.93
N TRP A 208 -4.95 -17.63 -24.99
CA TRP A 208 -4.02 -18.26 -25.93
C TRP A 208 -3.54 -19.66 -25.49
N ILE A 209 -3.78 -20.09 -24.25
CA ILE A 209 -3.41 -21.43 -23.79
C ILE A 209 -4.55 -22.40 -24.11
N ASN A 210 -4.52 -22.93 -25.34
CA ASN A 210 -5.44 -23.95 -25.83
C ASN A 210 -5.05 -25.38 -25.35
N ASP A 211 -5.87 -26.37 -25.71
CA ASP A 211 -5.67 -27.75 -25.25
C ASP A 211 -4.42 -28.41 -25.86
N GLU A 212 -4.07 -28.08 -27.10
CA GLU A 212 -2.83 -28.55 -27.73
C GLU A 212 -1.58 -28.11 -26.95
N ILE A 213 -1.54 -26.84 -26.52
CA ILE A 213 -0.47 -26.32 -25.69
C ILE A 213 -0.43 -27.04 -24.34
N LYS A 214 -1.59 -27.31 -23.72
CA LYS A 214 -1.66 -28.07 -22.46
C LYS A 214 -1.11 -29.49 -22.62
N GLU A 215 -1.41 -30.16 -23.72
CA GLU A 215 -0.86 -31.49 -24.02
C GLU A 215 0.66 -31.44 -24.23
N GLY A 216 1.15 -30.46 -24.99
CA GLY A 216 2.58 -30.22 -25.16
C GLY A 216 3.31 -30.03 -23.82
N MET A 217 2.72 -29.24 -22.90
CA MET A 217 3.25 -29.06 -21.54
C MET A 217 3.28 -30.38 -20.76
N LYS A 218 2.20 -31.16 -20.77
CA LYS A 218 2.15 -32.49 -20.10
C LYS A 218 3.22 -33.43 -20.64
N LYS A 219 3.38 -33.49 -21.96
CA LYS A 219 4.36 -34.36 -22.64
C LYS A 219 5.79 -33.96 -22.28
N ARG A 220 6.10 -32.66 -22.29
CA ARG A 220 7.38 -32.11 -21.84
C ARG A 220 7.68 -32.53 -20.39
N ASP A 221 6.73 -32.32 -19.48
CA ASP A 221 6.91 -32.60 -18.05
C ASP A 221 7.08 -34.11 -17.77
N TYR A 222 6.39 -34.96 -18.53
CA TYR A 222 6.58 -36.41 -18.48
C TYR A 222 8.01 -36.81 -18.84
N TYR A 223 8.57 -36.30 -19.94
CA TYR A 223 9.92 -36.65 -20.36
C TYR A 223 11.01 -36.07 -19.45
N HIS A 224 10.79 -34.91 -18.84
CA HIS A 224 11.72 -34.39 -17.81
C HIS A 224 11.80 -35.34 -16.61
N LYS A 225 10.66 -35.76 -16.06
CA LYS A 225 10.65 -36.69 -14.93
C LYS A 225 11.28 -38.05 -15.27
N LYS A 226 11.16 -38.49 -16.52
CA LYS A 226 11.73 -39.77 -16.98
C LYS A 226 13.24 -39.72 -17.22
N LYS A 227 13.84 -38.54 -17.36
CA LYS A 227 15.31 -38.38 -17.43
C LYS A 227 15.97 -38.34 -16.05
N ASP A 228 15.20 -38.05 -15.00
CA ASP A 228 15.67 -37.98 -13.61
C ASP A 228 15.48 -39.31 -12.85
N THR A 229 15.24 -40.42 -13.56
CA THR A 229 15.18 -41.81 -13.06
C THR A 229 16.15 -42.67 -13.86
#